data_AF-A0A2T3AED8-F1
#
_entry.id   AF-A0A2T3AED8-F1
#
_cell.length_a   1.000
_cell.length_b   1.000
_cell.length_c   1.000
_cell.angle_alpha   90.00
_cell.angle_beta   90.00
_cell.angle_gamma   90.00
#
_symmetry.space_group_name_H-M   'P 1'
#
loop_
_entity.id
_entity.type
_entity.pdbx_description
1 polymer ?
#
loop_
_entity_poly.entity_id
_entity_poly.type
_entity_poly.pdbx_seq_one_letter_code
_entity_poly.pdbx_strand_id
1 'polypeptide(L)'
;MVASKARLNVQSFPRPPLLERSPRHLQIKWNGQTIADTTEAYWVLETHHPPTYYLPPSCITAPLTKTSHSTYCEWKGVATYWALAKPASSNTNGKEANAVVANRIWSYTNPTASFTPIKDYFSFYAGPWDCFVDGEKVEPQPGDFYGGWVTSELDGIVKGRNGNWDPVV
;
A
#
# COMPACT_ATOMS: atom_id res chain seq x y z
N MET A 1 -5.07 2.85 -28.34
CA MET A 1 -4.82 1.48 -27.84
C MET A 1 -3.93 1.61 -26.62
N VAL A 2 -4.41 1.22 -25.44
CA VAL A 2 -3.54 1.11 -24.25
C VAL A 2 -2.68 -0.12 -24.49
N ALA A 3 -1.35 0.01 -24.42
CA ALA A 3 -0.47 -1.15 -24.52
C ALA A 3 -0.88 -2.17 -23.46
N SER A 4 -0.99 -3.44 -23.84
CA SER A 4 -1.29 -4.52 -22.89
C SER A 4 -0.20 -4.53 -21.82
N LYS A 5 -0.58 -4.36 -20.56
CA LYS A 5 0.32 -4.54 -19.41
C LYS A 5 0.76 -6.01 -19.37
N ALA A 6 2.02 -6.27 -19.06
CA ALA A 6 2.51 -7.62 -18.83
C ALA A 6 1.80 -8.21 -17.60
N ARG A 7 1.30 -9.44 -17.71
CA ARG A 7 0.62 -10.13 -16.61
C ARG A 7 1.64 -10.52 -15.54
N LEU A 8 1.24 -10.45 -14.27
CA LEU A 8 2.05 -10.87 -13.13
C LEU A 8 1.30 -11.98 -12.39
N ASN A 9 1.98 -13.05 -12.00
CA ASN A 9 1.36 -14.15 -11.27
C ASN A 9 1.82 -14.13 -9.80
N VAL A 10 0.88 -14.01 -8.85
CA VAL A 10 1.24 -13.86 -7.43
C VAL A 10 1.96 -15.09 -6.86
N GLN A 11 1.77 -16.29 -7.42
CA GLN A 11 2.50 -17.49 -7.03
C GLN A 11 3.92 -17.54 -7.59
N SER A 12 4.25 -16.73 -8.60
CA SER A 12 5.61 -16.64 -9.14
C SER A 12 6.52 -15.70 -8.35
N PHE A 13 5.96 -14.87 -7.45
CA PHE A 13 6.74 -13.98 -6.61
C PHE A 13 7.55 -14.77 -5.58
N PRO A 14 8.76 -14.30 -5.20
CA PRO A 14 9.65 -15.05 -4.35
C PRO A 14 9.27 -14.97 -2.87
N ARG A 15 9.81 -15.92 -2.11
CA ARG A 15 9.91 -15.92 -0.65
C ARG A 15 11.35 -16.34 -0.30
N PRO A 16 12.22 -15.47 0.26
CA PRO A 16 11.98 -14.14 0.81
C PRO A 16 11.39 -13.12 -0.18
N PRO A 17 10.65 -12.10 0.29
CA PRO A 17 10.07 -11.08 -0.58
C PRO A 17 11.13 -10.27 -1.31
N LEU A 18 10.83 -9.92 -2.57
CA LEU A 18 11.67 -9.10 -3.43
C LEU A 18 11.28 -7.63 -3.32
N LEU A 19 12.27 -6.75 -3.19
CA LEU A 19 12.11 -5.30 -3.22
C LEU A 19 12.74 -4.76 -4.51
N GLU A 20 11.95 -4.03 -5.30
CA GLU A 20 12.40 -3.45 -6.56
C GLU A 20 11.79 -2.07 -6.78
N ARG A 21 12.43 -1.25 -7.62
CA ARG A 21 11.83 -0.01 -8.09
C ARG A 21 10.61 -0.34 -8.94
N SER A 22 9.50 0.28 -8.61
CA SER A 22 8.28 0.16 -9.39
C SER A 22 8.36 1.11 -10.59
N PRO A 23 8.10 0.65 -11.82
CA PRO A 23 7.97 1.53 -12.99
C PRO A 23 6.58 2.18 -13.07
N ARG A 24 5.72 1.94 -12.07
CA ARG A 24 4.30 2.30 -12.10
C ARG A 24 4.05 3.72 -11.62
N HIS A 25 3.07 4.37 -12.22
CA HIS A 25 2.50 5.60 -11.67
C HIS A 25 1.50 5.24 -10.56
N LEU A 26 1.71 5.80 -9.38
CA LEU A 26 0.87 5.56 -8.21
C LEU A 26 0.15 6.84 -7.80
N GLN A 27 -1.15 6.72 -7.56
CA GLN A 27 -1.95 7.83 -7.06
C GLN A 27 -2.83 7.35 -5.91
N ILE A 28 -2.89 8.15 -4.85
CA ILE A 28 -3.76 7.90 -3.70
C ILE A 28 -4.63 9.13 -3.50
N LYS A 29 -5.94 8.94 -3.46
CA LYS A 29 -6.92 9.98 -3.18
C LYS A 29 -7.74 9.64 -1.96
N TRP A 30 -8.24 10.68 -1.32
CA TRP A 30 -9.17 10.58 -0.22
C TRP A 30 -10.29 11.60 -0.38
N ASN A 31 -11.52 11.13 -0.52
CA ASN A 31 -12.69 11.96 -0.80
C ASN A 31 -12.46 12.92 -1.99
N GLY A 32 -11.83 12.43 -3.05
CA GLY A 32 -11.50 13.21 -4.24
C GLY A 32 -10.23 14.07 -4.17
N GLN A 33 -9.63 14.26 -2.99
CA GLN A 33 -8.37 14.99 -2.84
C GLN A 33 -7.16 14.06 -2.98
N THR A 34 -6.19 14.42 -3.82
CA THR A 34 -4.93 13.69 -3.95
C THR A 34 -4.06 13.87 -2.70
N ILE A 35 -3.74 12.75 -2.05
CA ILE A 35 -2.84 12.69 -0.88
C ILE A 35 -1.43 12.18 -1.25
N ALA A 36 -1.30 11.47 -2.37
CA ALA A 36 -0.01 11.08 -2.95
C ALA A 36 -0.12 10.90 -4.47
N ASP A 37 0.94 11.27 -5.19
CA ASP A 37 1.08 11.10 -6.63
C ASP A 37 2.57 10.97 -6.98
N THR A 38 3.00 9.82 -7.54
CA THR A 38 4.42 9.56 -7.79
C THR A 38 4.68 8.48 -8.84
N THR A 39 5.81 8.58 -9.54
CA THR A 39 6.43 7.49 -10.33
C THR A 39 7.69 6.94 -9.66
N GLU A 40 8.11 7.51 -8.54
CA GLU A 40 9.36 7.18 -7.84
C GLU A 40 9.08 6.30 -6.62
N ALA A 41 8.52 5.12 -6.85
CA ALA A 41 8.13 4.19 -5.79
C ALA A 41 8.93 2.89 -5.84
N TYR A 42 8.89 2.15 -4.73
CA TYR A 42 9.25 0.74 -4.71
C TYR A 42 8.00 -0.13 -4.61
N TRP A 43 8.10 -1.36 -5.09
CA TRP A 43 7.13 -2.40 -4.78
C TRP A 43 7.81 -3.57 -4.06
N VAL A 44 7.03 -4.28 -3.24
CA VAL A 44 7.42 -5.55 -2.66
C VAL A 44 6.57 -6.65 -3.25
N LEU A 45 7.23 -7.67 -3.77
CA LEU A 45 6.62 -8.87 -4.36
C LEU A 45 6.86 -10.05 -3.43
N GLU A 46 5.78 -10.70 -2.98
CA GLU A 46 5.82 -11.85 -2.07
C GLU A 46 4.83 -12.91 -2.55
N THR A 47 5.20 -14.19 -2.49
CA THR A 47 4.37 -15.31 -2.96
C THR A 47 2.94 -15.25 -2.40
N HIS A 48 1.93 -15.31 -3.27
CA HIS A 48 0.49 -15.19 -2.99
C HIS A 48 -0.01 -13.80 -2.52
N HIS A 49 0.85 -12.79 -2.54
CA HIS A 49 0.49 -11.41 -2.21
C HIS A 49 0.54 -10.51 -3.45
N PRO A 50 -0.50 -9.68 -3.68
CA PRO A 50 -0.40 -8.56 -4.61
C PRO A 50 0.75 -7.63 -4.23
N PRO A 51 1.30 -6.86 -5.19
CA PRO A 51 2.35 -5.88 -4.89
C PRO A 51 1.93 -4.94 -3.76
N THR A 52 2.86 -4.73 -2.82
CA THR A 52 2.74 -3.68 -1.79
C THR A 52 3.65 -2.53 -2.18
N TYR A 53 3.10 -1.32 -2.27
CA TYR A 53 3.84 -0.16 -2.78
C TYR A 53 4.36 0.74 -1.66
N TYR A 54 5.60 1.18 -1.79
CA TYR A 54 6.28 2.10 -0.88
C TYR A 54 6.56 3.40 -1.61
N LEU A 55 5.95 4.47 -1.11
CA LEU A 55 5.99 5.81 -1.67
C LEU A 55 6.96 6.68 -0.86
N PRO A 56 7.78 7.52 -1.51
CA PRO A 56 8.72 8.40 -0.82
C PRO A 56 7.97 9.50 -0.05
N PRO A 57 8.49 9.96 1.10
CA PRO A 57 7.88 11.05 1.87
C PRO A 57 7.60 12.32 1.04
N SER A 58 8.44 12.60 0.03
CA SER A 58 8.35 13.80 -0.81
C SER A 58 7.07 13.90 -1.64
N CYS A 59 6.36 12.78 -1.88
CA CYS A 59 5.11 12.79 -2.64
C CYS A 59 3.86 12.84 -1.77
N ILE A 60 3.99 12.73 -0.44
CA ILE A 60 2.86 12.77 0.48
C ILE A 60 2.49 14.22 0.76
N THR A 61 1.29 14.64 0.34
CA THR A 61 0.87 16.05 0.37
C THR A 61 0.20 16.46 1.68
N ALA A 62 -0.05 15.50 2.58
CA ALA A 62 -0.75 15.73 3.83
C ALA A 62 0.06 15.26 5.04
N PRO A 63 0.00 15.96 6.19
CA PRO A 63 0.79 15.61 7.36
C PRO A 63 0.32 14.29 7.97
N LEU A 64 1.26 13.42 8.28
CA LEU A 64 1.03 12.15 8.95
C LEU A 64 1.42 12.23 10.42
N THR A 65 0.54 11.73 11.29
CA THR A 65 0.80 11.67 12.74
C THR A 65 1.12 10.25 13.15
N LYS A 66 2.28 10.04 13.76
CA LYS A 66 2.69 8.72 14.27
C LYS A 66 1.72 8.22 15.34
N THR A 67 1.33 6.96 15.27
CA THR A 67 0.51 6.29 16.31
C THR A 67 1.39 5.47 17.26
N SER A 68 0.80 4.97 18.34
CA SER A 68 1.47 4.02 19.25
C SER A 68 1.50 2.58 18.70
N HIS A 69 0.89 2.32 17.55
CA HIS A 69 0.79 0.98 16.99
C HIS A 69 2.05 0.60 16.20
N SER A 70 2.48 -0.65 16.36
CA SER A 70 3.59 -1.23 15.63
C SER A 70 3.37 -2.73 15.42
N THR A 71 3.96 -3.27 14.36
CA THR A 71 3.96 -4.71 14.08
C THR A 71 5.36 -5.15 13.67
N TYR A 72 5.65 -6.44 13.79
CA TYR A 72 6.92 -7.02 13.38
C TYR A 72 6.73 -7.87 12.13
N CYS A 73 7.63 -7.69 11.15
CA CYS A 73 7.76 -8.52 9.97
C CYS A 73 9.15 -9.17 10.00
N GLU A 74 9.20 -10.49 9.86
CA GLU A 74 10.45 -11.27 9.83
C GLU A 74 11.43 -10.80 8.75
N TRP A 75 10.90 -10.30 7.62
CA TRP A 75 11.72 -9.84 6.50
C TRP A 75 12.14 -8.38 6.61
N LYS A 76 11.26 -7.50 7.10
CA LYS A 76 11.38 -6.04 6.96
C LYS A 76 11.71 -5.34 8.28
N GLY A 77 11.52 -6.00 9.43
CA GLY A 77 11.69 -5.41 10.75
C GLY A 77 10.40 -4.84 11.32
N VAL A 78 10.51 -3.80 12.16
CA VAL A 78 9.38 -3.22 12.89
C VAL A 78 8.71 -2.13 12.07
N ALA A 79 7.42 -2.31 11.77
CA ALA A 79 6.59 -1.30 11.13
C ALA A 79 6.07 -0.29 12.15
N THR A 80 6.14 0.99 11.81
CA THR A 80 5.50 2.09 12.53
C THR A 80 4.24 2.51 11.79
N TYR A 81 3.14 2.74 12.51
CA TYR A 81 1.87 3.13 11.92
C TYR A 81 1.57 4.62 12.10
N TRP A 82 0.75 5.13 11.18
CA TRP A 82 0.44 6.55 11.08
C TRP A 82 -1.07 6.78 10.97
N ALA A 83 -1.47 7.99 11.32
CA ALA A 83 -2.81 8.51 11.18
C ALA A 83 -2.80 9.72 10.25
N LEU A 84 -3.87 9.84 9.47
CA LEU A 84 -4.13 10.99 8.62
C LEU A 84 -5.47 11.60 9.04
N ALA A 85 -5.47 12.91 9.29
CA ALA A 85 -6.67 13.70 9.53
C ALA A 85 -7.16 14.30 8.22
N LYS A 86 -8.48 14.44 8.07
CA LYS A 86 -9.06 14.98 6.83
C LYS A 86 -8.72 16.46 6.84
N PRO A 87 -8.19 17.00 5.74
CA PRO A 87 -8.13 18.44 5.60
C PRO A 87 -9.56 19.00 5.70
N ALA A 88 -9.71 20.11 6.42
CA ALA A 88 -10.99 20.78 6.55
C ALA A 88 -11.45 21.24 5.16
N SER A 89 -12.48 20.60 4.61
CA SER A 89 -13.11 21.02 3.36
C SER A 89 -14.26 21.98 3.65
N SER A 90 -14.41 23.01 2.82
CA SER A 90 -15.51 23.99 2.90
C SER A 90 -16.90 23.38 2.72
N ASN A 91 -16.99 22.14 2.25
CA ASN A 91 -18.23 21.47 1.87
C ASN A 91 -18.57 20.24 2.73
N THR A 92 -17.84 19.99 3.82
CA THR A 92 -18.13 18.86 4.72
C THR A 92 -19.01 19.26 5.90
N ASN A 93 -20.18 18.64 6.02
CA ASN A 93 -21.04 18.75 7.20
C ASN A 93 -20.32 18.17 8.44
N GLY A 94 -20.53 18.76 9.63
CA GLY A 94 -19.69 18.65 10.83
C GLY A 94 -19.33 17.26 11.41
N LYS A 95 -19.80 16.14 10.84
CA LYS A 95 -19.32 14.79 11.17
C LYS A 95 -18.13 14.32 10.31
N GLU A 96 -18.03 14.75 9.05
CA GLU A 96 -16.95 14.30 8.14
C GLU A 96 -15.71 15.20 8.21
N ALA A 97 -15.87 16.46 8.62
CA ALA A 97 -14.81 17.46 8.69
C ALA A 97 -13.65 17.09 9.65
N ASN A 98 -13.91 16.26 10.66
CA ASN A 98 -12.95 15.89 11.70
C ASN A 98 -12.54 14.42 11.70
N ALA A 99 -12.91 13.66 10.68
CA ALA A 99 -12.64 12.24 10.75
C ALA A 99 -11.09 12.00 10.80
N VAL A 100 -10.65 10.89 11.40
CA VAL A 100 -9.22 10.49 11.41
C VAL A 100 -9.15 9.04 10.95
N VAL A 101 -8.25 8.72 10.02
CA VAL A 101 -7.97 7.33 9.65
C VAL A 101 -6.62 6.98 10.23
N ALA A 102 -6.61 6.10 11.22
CA ALA A 102 -5.42 5.66 11.93
C ALA A 102 -5.05 4.23 11.54
N ASN A 103 -3.77 3.90 11.61
CA ASN A 103 -3.23 2.54 11.42
C ASN A 103 -3.53 1.93 10.04
N ARG A 104 -3.69 2.78 9.02
CA ARG A 104 -3.89 2.39 7.61
C ARG A 104 -2.76 2.83 6.70
N ILE A 105 -1.72 3.37 7.30
CA ILE A 105 -0.47 3.81 6.68
C ILE A 105 0.64 3.30 7.60
N TRP A 106 1.69 2.72 7.03
CA TRP A 106 2.86 2.27 7.78
C TRP A 106 4.16 2.61 7.07
N SER A 107 5.26 2.64 7.83
CA SER A 107 6.61 2.80 7.33
C SER A 107 7.60 1.98 8.15
N TYR A 108 8.81 1.78 7.62
CA TYR A 108 9.91 1.16 8.34
C TYR A 108 11.00 2.19 8.60
N THR A 109 11.20 2.56 9.87
CA THR A 109 12.24 3.52 10.27
C THR A 109 13.61 2.87 10.41
N ASN A 110 13.65 1.57 10.67
CA ASN A 110 14.87 0.78 10.76
C ASN A 110 14.68 -0.58 10.07
N PRO A 111 14.57 -0.59 8.72
CA PRO A 111 14.40 -1.83 7.98
C PRO A 111 15.64 -2.71 8.03
N THR A 112 15.49 -4.00 7.71
CA THR A 112 16.61 -4.92 7.49
C THR A 112 17.42 -4.53 6.25
N ALA A 113 18.62 -5.10 6.09
CA ALA A 113 19.57 -4.73 5.03
C ALA A 113 18.93 -4.72 3.63
N SER A 114 18.25 -5.79 3.23
CA SER A 114 17.61 -5.91 1.91
C SER A 114 16.46 -4.92 1.68
N PHE A 115 15.93 -4.30 2.74
CA PHE A 115 14.84 -3.33 2.68
C PHE A 115 15.27 -1.90 3.07
N THR A 116 16.57 -1.64 3.18
CA THR A 116 17.11 -0.29 3.43
C THR A 116 16.63 0.77 2.42
N PRO A 117 16.45 0.47 1.12
CA PRO A 117 15.98 1.48 0.15
C PRO A 117 14.60 2.09 0.45
N ILE A 118 13.75 1.40 1.22
CA ILE A 118 12.42 1.89 1.62
C ILE A 118 12.40 2.44 3.05
N LYS A 119 13.56 2.74 3.63
CA LYS A 119 13.64 3.40 4.93
C LYS A 119 12.82 4.70 4.89
N ASP A 120 11.89 4.83 5.84
CA ASP A 120 10.95 5.94 5.99
C ASP A 120 9.96 6.15 4.83
N TYR A 121 9.90 5.24 3.85
CA TYR A 121 8.85 5.26 2.82
C TYR A 121 7.51 4.79 3.43
N PHE A 122 6.42 5.31 2.88
CA PHE A 122 5.07 5.01 3.35
C PHE A 122 4.38 4.02 2.43
N SER A 123 3.66 3.08 3.03
CA SER A 123 2.73 2.17 2.34
C SER A 123 1.33 2.32 2.92
N PHE A 124 0.32 2.07 2.11
CA PHE A 124 -1.09 2.34 2.41
C PHE A 124 -1.93 1.07 2.21
N TYR A 125 -2.81 0.77 3.15
CA TYR A 125 -3.86 -0.23 2.93
C TYR A 125 -4.90 0.38 2.00
N ALA A 126 -5.26 -0.26 0.89
CA ALA A 126 -6.13 0.39 -0.11
C ALA A 126 -7.57 0.68 0.37
N GLY A 127 -8.09 0.00 1.40
CA GLY A 127 -9.51 0.08 1.79
C GLY A 127 -10.09 1.48 2.11
N PRO A 128 -9.40 2.35 2.88
CA PRO A 128 -9.91 3.68 3.25
C PRO A 128 -9.69 4.77 2.20
N TRP A 129 -9.02 4.47 1.09
CA TRP A 129 -8.59 5.44 0.08
C TRP A 129 -9.01 4.98 -1.31
N ASP A 130 -9.00 5.90 -2.27
CA ASP A 130 -9.01 5.52 -3.68
C ASP A 130 -7.55 5.43 -4.15
N CYS A 131 -7.02 4.21 -4.22
CA CYS A 131 -5.66 3.92 -4.69
C CYS A 131 -5.67 3.51 -6.18
N PHE A 132 -4.66 3.96 -6.93
CA PHE A 132 -4.53 3.71 -8.36
C PHE A 132 -3.12 3.30 -8.75
N VAL A 133 -3.02 2.40 -9.74
CA VAL A 133 -1.76 1.96 -10.39
C VAL A 133 -1.91 2.16 -11.91
N ASP A 134 -1.11 3.03 -12.50
CA ASP A 134 -1.21 3.44 -13.90
C ASP A 134 -2.66 3.85 -14.28
N GLY A 135 -3.31 4.63 -13.41
CA GLY A 135 -4.69 5.10 -13.60
C GLY A 135 -5.78 4.04 -13.33
N GLU A 136 -5.42 2.80 -13.05
CA GLU A 136 -6.35 1.73 -12.71
C GLU A 136 -6.65 1.73 -11.21
N LYS A 137 -7.92 1.80 -10.83
CA LYS A 137 -8.33 1.71 -9.41
C LYS A 137 -8.07 0.30 -8.89
N VAL A 138 -7.37 0.19 -7.77
CA VAL A 138 -7.03 -1.11 -7.17
C VAL A 138 -8.10 -1.59 -6.22
N GLU A 139 -8.19 -2.90 -6.05
CA GLU A 139 -8.94 -3.51 -4.96
C GLU A 139 -7.99 -3.81 -3.78
N PRO A 140 -8.44 -3.70 -2.53
CA PRO A 140 -7.64 -4.14 -1.39
C PRO A 140 -7.41 -5.66 -1.47
N GLN A 141 -6.21 -6.11 -1.11
CA GLN A 141 -5.99 -7.54 -0.85
C GLN A 141 -7.07 -8.05 0.12
N PRO A 142 -7.77 -9.14 -0.21
CA PRO A 142 -8.77 -9.72 0.67
C PRO A 142 -8.28 -9.93 2.11
N GLY A 143 -9.17 -9.69 3.05
CA GLY A 143 -8.84 -9.59 4.48
C GLY A 143 -8.43 -8.17 4.87
N ASP A 144 -8.14 -7.97 6.15
CA ASP A 144 -7.80 -6.65 6.72
C ASP A 144 -6.36 -6.57 7.26
N PHE A 145 -5.59 -7.63 7.04
CA PHE A 145 -4.26 -7.81 7.60
C PHE A 145 -3.15 -7.40 6.62
N TYR A 146 -3.33 -7.69 5.34
CA TYR A 146 -2.32 -7.47 4.30
C TYR A 146 -2.56 -6.17 3.52
N GLY A 147 -1.47 -5.55 3.10
CA GLY A 147 -1.48 -4.24 2.43
C GLY A 147 -1.34 -4.29 0.91
N GLY A 148 -1.47 -5.47 0.28
CA GLY A 148 -1.32 -5.64 -1.16
C GLY A 148 -2.42 -4.94 -1.95
N TRP A 149 -2.07 -4.44 -3.14
CA TRP A 149 -3.00 -3.76 -4.05
C TRP A 149 -3.29 -4.67 -5.25
N VAL A 150 -4.55 -5.07 -5.41
CA VAL A 150 -4.99 -5.94 -6.51
C VAL A 150 -5.31 -5.12 -7.74
N THR A 151 -4.65 -5.43 -8.85
CA THR A 151 -4.91 -4.89 -10.19
C THR A 151 -5.32 -6.01 -11.15
N SER A 152 -5.96 -5.66 -12.25
CA SER A 152 -6.45 -6.59 -13.28
C SER A 152 -5.35 -7.35 -14.01
N GLU A 153 -4.09 -6.89 -13.94
CA GLU A 153 -2.93 -7.60 -14.49
C GLU A 153 -2.47 -8.78 -13.62
N LEU A 154 -2.94 -8.86 -12.37
CA LEU A 154 -2.58 -9.95 -11.47
C LEU A 154 -3.38 -11.21 -11.79
N ASP A 155 -2.64 -12.27 -12.07
CA ASP A 155 -3.14 -13.63 -12.15
C ASP A 155 -2.83 -14.41 -10.87
N GLY A 156 -3.55 -15.51 -10.68
CA GLY A 156 -3.29 -16.45 -9.59
C GLY A 156 -4.22 -16.31 -8.38
N ILE A 157 -3.85 -16.96 -7.28
CA ILE A 157 -4.67 -17.03 -6.07
C ILE A 157 -4.10 -16.04 -5.05
N VAL A 158 -4.83 -14.94 -4.88
CA VAL A 158 -4.50 -13.94 -3.86
C VAL A 158 -4.94 -14.45 -2.48
N LYS A 159 -3.99 -14.46 -1.54
CA LYS A 159 -4.25 -14.83 -0.14
C LYS A 159 -5.22 -13.86 0.54
N GLY A 160 -6.03 -14.39 1.43
CA GLY A 160 -7.10 -13.74 2.18
C GLY A 160 -8.49 -13.90 1.56
N ARG A 161 -8.61 -14.46 0.34
CA ARG A 161 -9.89 -14.54 -0.38
C ARG A 161 -10.78 -15.63 0.17
N ASN A 162 -10.21 -16.76 0.61
CA ASN A 162 -10.94 -17.89 1.19
C ASN A 162 -10.54 -18.17 2.66
N GLY A 163 -9.78 -17.29 3.30
CA GLY A 163 -9.37 -17.44 4.70
C GLY A 163 -8.43 -18.64 4.90
N ASN A 164 -8.74 -19.53 5.85
CA ASN A 164 -7.92 -20.73 6.14
C ASN A 164 -7.86 -21.76 4.98
N TRP A 165 -8.65 -21.56 3.92
CA TRP A 165 -8.66 -22.41 2.73
C TRP A 165 -7.75 -21.90 1.61
N ASP A 166 -7.09 -20.76 1.81
CA ASP A 166 -6.05 -20.32 0.88
C ASP A 166 -4.86 -21.29 0.95
N PRO A 167 -4.17 -21.53 -0.19
CA PRO A 167 -3.05 -22.47 -0.23
C PRO A 167 -1.99 -22.13 0.84
N VAL A 168 -1.50 -23.18 1.51
CA VAL A 168 -0.40 -23.06 2.46
C VAL A 168 0.85 -22.71 1.66
N VAL A 169 1.48 -21.59 2.04
CA VAL A 169 2.74 -21.09 1.45
C VAL A 169 3.94 -21.85 1.98
#